data_AF-A0AAV5UPC3-F1
#
_entry.id   AF-A0AAV5UPC3-F1
#
_cell.length_a   1.000
_cell.length_b   1.000
_cell.length_c   1.000
_cell.angle_alpha   90.00
_cell.angle_beta   90.00
_cell.angle_gamma   90.00
#
_symmetry.space_group_name_H-M   'P 1'
#
loop_
_entity.id
_entity.type
_entity.pdbx_description
1 polymer ?
#
loop_
_entity_poly.entity_id
_entity_poly.type
_entity_poly.pdbx_seq_one_letter_code
_entity_poly.pdbx_strand_id
1 'polypeptide(L)'
;VFTDTMIGSNLAWILLLSIISVSGACTCRDAGPEAAWCRAEFVSKVRIDSVYELKRDNHTYEFLYTVKHLSTLKKPMGISFLADEIRLPMTQCAE
;
A
#
# COMPACT_ATOMS: atom_id res chain seq x y z
N VAL A 1 8.48 -42.41 -26.99
CA VAL A 1 7.15 -42.25 -26.33
C VAL A 1 7.27 -42.12 -24.80
N PHE A 2 8.45 -41.79 -24.23
CA PHE A 2 8.63 -41.67 -22.77
C PHE A 2 9.34 -40.38 -22.31
N THR A 3 9.46 -39.39 -23.18
CA THR A 3 10.11 -38.09 -22.85
C THR A 3 9.15 -36.90 -22.88
N ASP A 4 7.98 -37.04 -23.51
CA ASP A 4 7.01 -35.94 -23.65
C ASP A 4 6.13 -35.74 -22.40
N THR A 5 6.05 -36.73 -21.51
CA THR A 5 5.24 -36.66 -20.28
C THR A 5 5.99 -36.07 -19.08
N MET A 6 7.33 -36.11 -19.06
CA MET A 6 8.13 -35.54 -17.95
C MET A 6 8.32 -34.02 -18.04
N ILE A 7 8.25 -33.45 -19.25
CA ILE A 7 8.38 -32.00 -19.45
C ILE A 7 7.09 -31.27 -19.02
N GLY A 8 5.92 -31.85 -19.30
CA GLY A 8 4.62 -31.28 -18.95
C GLY A 8 4.39 -31.13 -17.45
N SER A 9 4.91 -32.06 -16.63
CA SER A 9 4.75 -32.01 -15.18
C SER A 9 5.59 -30.88 -14.56
N ASN A 10 6.85 -30.74 -14.98
CA ASN A 10 7.72 -29.66 -14.49
C ASN A 10 7.23 -28.27 -14.91
N LEU A 11 6.71 -28.13 -16.14
CA LEU A 11 6.16 -26.86 -16.63
C LEU A 11 4.92 -26.45 -15.82
N ALA A 12 4.08 -27.41 -15.45
CA ALA A 12 2.90 -27.17 -14.61
C ALA A 12 3.28 -26.72 -13.19
N TRP A 13 4.32 -27.33 -12.59
CA TRP A 13 4.86 -26.90 -11.29
C TRP A 13 5.46 -25.49 -11.36
N ILE A 14 6.20 -25.16 -12.43
CA ILE A 14 6.77 -23.83 -12.64
C ILE A 14 5.66 -22.78 -12.81
N LEU A 15 4.61 -23.09 -13.58
CA LEU A 15 3.44 -22.23 -13.74
C LEU A 15 2.70 -22.02 -12.40
N LEU A 16 2.46 -23.07 -11.63
CA LEU A 16 1.82 -22.98 -10.30
C LEU A 16 2.62 -22.10 -9.33
N LEU A 17 3.95 -22.27 -9.26
CA LEU A 17 4.82 -21.46 -8.41
C LEU A 17 4.85 -20.00 -8.86
N SER A 18 4.80 -19.75 -10.17
CA SER A 18 4.73 -18.38 -10.70
C SER A 18 3.43 -17.68 -10.31
N ILE A 19 2.28 -18.37 -10.34
CA ILE A 19 0.98 -17.81 -9.95
C ILE A 19 0.96 -17.44 -8.46
N ILE A 20 1.51 -18.29 -7.60
CA ILE A 20 1.58 -18.04 -6.14
C ILE A 20 2.45 -16.81 -5.84
N SER A 21 3.53 -16.60 -6.61
CA SER A 21 4.43 -15.45 -6.42
C SER A 21 3.80 -14.11 -6.83
N VAL A 22 2.81 -14.12 -7.74
CA VAL A 22 2.16 -12.91 -8.26
C VAL A 22 0.95 -12.49 -7.41
N SER A 23 0.38 -13.39 -6.60
CA SER A 23 -0.75 -13.08 -5.70
C SER A 23 -0.41 -12.21 -4.46
N GLY A 24 0.83 -11.71 -4.35
CA GLY A 24 1.26 -10.82 -3.27
C GLY A 24 0.85 -9.35 -3.44
N ALA A 25 -0.36 -9.06 -3.92
CA ALA A 25 -0.89 -7.70 -4.00
C ALA A 25 -1.12 -7.15 -2.58
N CYS A 26 -0.22 -6.27 -2.12
CA CYS A 26 -0.28 -5.48 -0.89
C CYS A 26 -0.77 -6.23 0.37
N THR A 27 0.12 -6.99 1.00
CA THR A 27 -0.15 -7.54 2.34
C THR A 27 0.22 -6.54 3.43
N CYS A 28 -0.77 -5.95 4.09
CA CYS A 28 -0.55 -5.11 5.28
C CYS A 28 -0.39 -6.00 6.52
N ARG A 29 0.72 -5.87 7.24
CA ARG A 29 0.85 -6.48 8.57
C ARG A 29 0.16 -5.57 9.58
N ASP A 30 -0.92 -6.05 10.20
CA ASP A 30 -1.57 -5.31 11.28
C ASP A 30 -0.55 -5.01 12.38
N ALA A 31 -0.45 -3.73 12.66
CA ALA A 31 0.48 -3.12 13.56
C ALA A 31 -0.37 -2.51 14.65
N GLY A 32 -0.49 -3.17 15.80
CA GLY A 32 -1.19 -2.61 16.95
C GLY A 32 -0.78 -1.15 17.23
N PRO A 33 -1.64 -0.36 17.88
CA PRO A 33 -1.52 1.10 17.94
C PRO A 33 -0.16 1.58 18.48
N GLU A 34 0.41 0.88 19.45
CA GLU A 34 1.74 1.17 20.00
C GLU A 34 2.85 0.99 18.96
N ALA A 35 2.84 -0.13 18.21
CA ALA A 35 3.82 -0.40 17.18
C ALA A 35 3.70 0.58 16.00
N ALA A 36 2.48 0.96 15.64
CA ALA A 36 2.23 2.00 14.64
C ALA A 36 2.77 3.36 15.11
N TRP A 37 2.50 3.74 16.36
CA TRP A 37 3.00 4.97 16.97
C TRP A 37 4.53 5.04 17.00
N CYS A 38 5.20 3.96 17.39
CA CYS A 38 6.65 3.90 17.46
C CYS A 38 7.30 4.08 16.07
N ARG A 39 6.75 3.41 15.04
CA ARG A 39 7.30 3.44 13.68
C ARG A 39 6.94 4.67 12.88
N ALA A 40 5.79 5.28 13.13
CA ALA A 40 5.36 6.46 12.38
C ALA A 40 6.28 7.65 12.69
N GLU A 41 6.82 8.32 11.67
CA GLU A 41 7.62 9.54 11.85
C GLU A 41 6.76 10.72 12.34
N PHE A 42 5.50 10.74 11.90
CA PHE A 42 4.51 11.73 12.30
C PHE A 42 3.19 11.08 12.68
N VAL A 43 2.46 11.69 13.61
CA VAL A 43 1.10 11.29 13.99
C VAL A 43 0.29 12.55 14.21
N SER A 44 -0.83 12.69 13.50
CA SER A 44 -1.73 13.83 13.64
C SER A 44 -3.19 13.38 13.51
N LYS A 45 -4.06 14.03 14.27
CA LYS A 45 -5.51 13.96 14.07
C LYS A 45 -5.88 14.94 12.98
N VAL A 46 -6.42 14.42 11.89
CA VAL A 46 -6.80 15.21 10.71
C VAL A 46 -8.30 15.13 10.45
N ARG A 47 -8.84 16.16 9.81
CA ARG A 47 -10.11 16.10 9.09
C ARG A 47 -9.80 16.07 7.61
N ILE A 48 -10.44 15.19 6.86
CA ILE A 48 -10.37 15.20 5.40
C ILE A 48 -11.33 16.29 4.91
N ASP A 49 -10.82 17.27 4.18
CA ASP A 49 -11.62 18.36 3.63
C ASP A 49 -12.08 18.02 2.20
N SER A 50 -11.20 17.48 1.36
CA SER A 50 -11.55 16.99 0.03
C SER A 50 -10.67 15.84 -0.46
N VAL A 51 -11.15 15.14 -1.49
CA VAL A 51 -10.45 14.03 -2.16
C VAL A 51 -10.49 14.26 -3.66
N TYR A 52 -9.32 14.25 -4.30
CA TYR A 52 -9.17 14.38 -5.74
C TYR A 52 -8.53 13.13 -6.32
N GLU A 53 -9.04 12.66 -7.45
CA GLU A 53 -8.39 11.62 -8.24
C GLU A 53 -7.39 12.30 -9.18
N LEU A 54 -6.10 12.07 -8.97
CA LEU A 54 -5.03 12.64 -9.78
C LEU A 54 -4.81 11.84 -11.06
N LYS A 55 -4.84 10.51 -10.93
CA LYS A 55 -4.53 9.60 -12.03
C LYS A 55 -5.34 8.31 -11.90
N ARG A 56 -5.87 7.88 -13.04
CA ARG A 56 -6.51 6.57 -13.23
C ARG A 56 -5.79 5.82 -14.33
N ASP A 57 -4.85 4.96 -13.96
CA ASP A 57 -4.30 3.97 -14.88
C ASP A 57 -5.00 2.62 -14.65
N ASN A 58 -4.91 1.70 -15.63
CA ASN A 58 -5.65 0.42 -15.63
C ASN A 58 -5.60 -0.37 -14.31
N HIS A 59 -4.59 -0.17 -13.46
CA HIS A 59 -4.44 -0.86 -12.17
C HIS A 59 -3.92 0.03 -11.02
N THR A 60 -3.81 1.35 -11.23
CA THR A 60 -3.25 2.26 -10.22
C THR A 60 -4.13 3.48 -10.12
N TYR A 61 -4.64 3.74 -8.92
CA TYR A 61 -5.37 4.95 -8.61
C TYR A 61 -4.50 5.81 -7.71
N GLU A 62 -4.30 7.07 -8.10
CA GLU A 62 -3.60 8.04 -7.26
C GLU A 62 -4.61 9.06 -6.76
N PHE A 63 -4.77 9.14 -5.44
CA PHE A 63 -5.64 10.11 -4.80
C PHE A 63 -4.83 11.15 -4.04
N LEU A 64 -5.28 12.39 -4.15
CA LEU A 64 -4.83 13.52 -3.35
C LEU A 64 -5.91 13.85 -2.32
N TYR A 65 -5.58 13.70 -1.05
CA TYR A 65 -6.43 14.12 0.05
C TYR A 65 -5.97 15.48 0.52
N THR A 66 -6.88 16.45 0.56
CA THR A 66 -6.63 17.67 1.34
C THR A 66 -7.12 17.45 2.75
N VAL A 67 -6.28 17.79 3.72
CA VAL A 67 -6.52 17.56 5.12
C VAL A 67 -6.29 18.82 5.92
N LYS A 68 -7.08 18.96 6.98
CA LYS A 68 -6.86 19.95 8.01
C LYS A 68 -6.37 19.29 9.28
N HIS A 69 -5.17 19.64 9.71
CA HIS A 69 -4.59 19.17 10.96
C HIS A 69 -5.33 19.78 12.16
N LEU A 70 -6.00 18.95 12.95
CA LEU A 70 -6.71 19.37 14.16
C LEU A 70 -5.79 19.34 15.38
N SER A 71 -4.94 18.32 15.49
CA SER A 71 -3.95 18.20 16.55
C SER A 71 -2.75 17.37 16.10
N THR A 72 -1.54 17.81 16.41
CA THR A 72 -0.31 17.06 16.11
C THR A 72 0.17 16.36 17.37
N LEU A 73 0.31 15.04 17.29
CA LEU A 73 0.64 14.17 18.41
C LEU A 73 2.11 13.75 18.38
N LYS A 74 2.67 13.53 17.19
CA LYS A 74 4.10 13.23 16.97
C LYS A 74 4.56 13.95 15.70
N LYS A 75 5.73 14.58 15.75
CA LYS A 75 6.40 15.17 14.59
C LYS A 75 7.91 15.11 14.73
N PRO A 76 8.66 15.04 13.62
CA PRO A 76 10.12 15.15 13.64
C PRO A 76 10.58 16.51 14.19
N MET A 77 11.75 16.54 14.82
CA MET A 77 12.39 17.80 15.21
C MET A 77 12.73 18.61 13.96
N GLY A 78 12.45 19.93 14.01
CA GLY A 78 12.74 20.84 12.90
C GLY A 78 11.59 21.10 11.94
N ILE A 79 10.47 20.37 12.06
CA ILE A 79 9.27 20.60 11.23
C ILE A 79 8.28 21.49 11.98
N SER A 80 8.04 22.69 11.44
CA SER A 80 7.06 23.65 11.98
C SER A 80 5.65 23.42 11.43
N PHE A 81 5.54 23.04 10.16
CA PHE A 81 4.28 22.90 9.43
C PHE A 81 4.15 21.51 8.79
N LEU A 82 2.94 20.94 8.81
CA LEU A 82 2.62 19.66 8.16
C LEU A 82 1.91 19.96 6.85
N ALA A 83 2.19 19.17 5.80
CA ALA A 83 1.52 19.36 4.53
C ALA A 83 0.02 19.06 4.66
N ASP A 84 -0.82 19.98 4.21
CA ASP A 84 -2.27 19.80 4.12
C ASP A 84 -2.66 18.87 2.95
N GLU A 85 -1.69 18.35 2.20
CA GLU A 85 -1.87 17.47 1.06
C GLU A 85 -1.24 16.10 1.35
N ILE A 86 -2.06 15.04 1.34
CA ILE A 86 -1.62 13.66 1.51
C ILE A 86 -1.89 12.90 0.21
N ARG A 87 -0.82 12.36 -0.41
CA ARG A 87 -0.92 11.48 -1.58
C ARG A 87 -0.89 10.03 -1.15
N LEU A 88 -1.85 9.25 -1.63
CA LEU A 88 -1.92 7.82 -1.37
C LEU A 88 -1.98 7.07 -2.70
N PRO A 89 -1.00 6.18 -2.99
CA PRO A 89 -1.17 5.21 -4.06
C PRO A 89 -2.18 4.16 -3.61
N MET A 90 -3.31 4.04 -4.29
CA MET A 90 -4.17 2.87 -4.18
C MET A 90 -3.70 1.83 -5.18
N THR A 91 -2.83 0.95 -4.70
CA THR A 91 -2.80 -0.43 -5.16
C THR A 91 -3.98 -1.13 -4.52
N GLN A 92 -4.88 -1.72 -5.32
CA GLN A 92 -5.98 -2.53 -4.81
C GLN A 92 -5.40 -3.62 -3.91
N CYS A 93 -5.58 -3.50 -2.60
CA CYS A 93 -5.46 -4.66 -1.72
C CYS A 93 -6.61 -5.56 -2.09
N ALA A 94 -6.32 -6.76 -2.59
CA ALA A 94 -7.33 -7.76 -2.84
C ALA A 94 -8.03 -8.07 -1.51
N GLU A 95 -9.33 -7.82 -1.43
CA GLU A 95 -10.20 -8.31 -0.36
C GLU A 95 -10.33 -9.84 -0.43
#